data_AF-A0A7Y2U964-F1
#
_entry.id   AF-A0A7Y2U964-F1
#
_cell.length_a   1.000
_cell.length_b   1.000
_cell.length_c   1.000
_cell.angle_alpha   90.00
_cell.angle_beta   90.00
_cell.angle_gamma   90.00
#
_symmetry.space_group_name_H-M   'P 1'
#
loop_
_entity.id
_entity.type
_entity.pdbx_description
1 polymer ?
#
loop_
_entity_poly.entity_id
_entity_poly.type
_entity_poly.pdbx_seq_one_letter_code
_entity_poly.pdbx_strand_id
1 'polypeptide(L)'
;MAVLQNTTPFPTRPVVVAGDFNAPASDPLHDLLRAHFNDSFSEAGTGWANTWHRRIPLHRIDYIYTSPLLKAVRSHTVVVPASDHRMLVSDFLLLP
;
A
#
# COMPACT_ATOMS: atom_id res chain seq x y z
N MET A 1 6.26 14.15 -6.20
CA MET A 1 4.89 14.65 -6.44
C MET A 1 4.73 15.46 -7.71
N ALA A 2 5.67 16.34 -8.08
CA ALA A 2 5.57 17.16 -9.30
C ALA A 2 5.23 16.34 -10.56
N VAL A 3 5.86 15.18 -10.75
CA VAL A 3 5.53 14.30 -11.89
C VAL A 3 4.05 13.88 -11.87
N LEU A 4 3.53 13.41 -10.74
CA LEU A 4 2.12 12.98 -10.64
C LEU A 4 1.16 14.16 -10.85
N GLN A 5 1.45 15.32 -10.26
CA GLN A 5 0.65 16.54 -10.45
C GLN A 5 0.67 17.03 -11.90
N ASN A 6 1.77 16.83 -12.62
CA ASN A 6 1.94 17.29 -14.00
C ASN A 6 1.43 16.29 -15.04
N THR A 7 1.29 15.01 -14.69
CA THR A 7 0.95 13.93 -15.64
C THR A 7 -0.39 13.26 -15.36
N THR A 8 -1.03 13.56 -14.22
CA THR A 8 -2.30 12.96 -13.81
C THR A 8 -3.20 14.00 -13.14
N PRO A 9 -4.51 13.71 -12.96
CA PRO A 9 -5.42 14.54 -12.19
C PRO A 9 -5.17 14.54 -10.66
N PHE A 10 -4.05 14.04 -10.17
CA PHE A 10 -3.69 14.13 -8.75
C PHE A 10 -3.50 15.60 -8.32
N PRO A 11 -4.00 16.03 -7.13
CA PRO A 11 -4.65 15.23 -6.10
C PRO A 11 -6.19 15.21 -6.16
N THR A 12 -6.81 15.75 -7.22
CA THR A 12 -8.28 15.93 -7.27
C THR A 12 -9.05 14.68 -7.67
N ARG A 13 -8.35 13.60 -8.02
CA ARG A 13 -8.96 12.28 -8.26
C ARG A 13 -8.40 11.22 -7.30
N PRO A 14 -9.22 10.18 -7.00
CA PRO A 14 -8.75 8.98 -6.29
C PRO A 14 -7.54 8.36 -6.98
N VAL A 15 -6.51 8.03 -6.22
CA VAL A 15 -5.30 7.37 -6.72
C VAL A 15 -4.96 6.20 -5.82
N VAL A 16 -4.59 5.07 -6.45
CA VAL A 16 -3.98 3.91 -5.81
C VAL A 16 -2.58 3.75 -6.39
N VAL A 17 -1.58 3.64 -5.51
CA VAL A 17 -0.20 3.29 -5.85
C VAL A 17 0.10 1.98 -5.14
N ALA A 18 0.24 0.90 -5.90
CA ALA A 18 0.38 -0.44 -5.34
C ALA A 18 1.43 -1.26 -6.10
N GLY A 19 2.09 -2.15 -5.38
CA GLY A 19 3.05 -3.09 -5.96
C GLY A 19 4.09 -3.56 -4.94
N ASP A 20 5.07 -4.30 -5.46
CA ASP A 20 6.31 -4.63 -4.75
C ASP A 20 7.30 -3.46 -4.89
N PHE A 21 7.65 -2.85 -3.76
CA PHE A 21 8.57 -1.73 -3.70
C PHE A 21 10.02 -2.20 -3.52
N ASN A 22 10.25 -3.48 -3.20
CA ASN A 22 11.56 -4.03 -2.76
C ASN A 22 12.24 -3.20 -1.66
N ALA A 23 11.45 -2.44 -0.91
CA ALA A 23 11.87 -1.53 0.13
C ALA A 23 11.24 -1.97 1.46
N PRO A 24 12.04 -2.30 2.49
CA PRO A 24 11.50 -2.66 3.79
C PRO A 24 10.84 -1.43 4.45
N ALA A 25 9.97 -1.65 5.44
CA ALA A 25 9.19 -0.59 6.09
C ALA A 25 10.00 0.60 6.66
N SER A 26 11.28 0.39 6.97
CA SER A 26 12.22 1.41 7.47
C SER A 26 12.90 2.22 6.36
N ASP A 27 12.66 1.91 5.09
CA ASP A 27 13.26 2.60 3.96
C ASP A 27 12.69 4.04 3.83
N PRO A 28 13.53 5.07 3.62
CA PRO A 28 13.09 6.45 3.44
C PRO A 28 12.10 6.67 2.29
N LEU A 29 12.05 5.77 1.31
CA LEU A 29 11.03 5.76 0.26
C LEU A 29 9.62 5.88 0.82
N HIS A 30 9.35 5.19 1.93
CA HIS A 30 8.03 5.19 2.53
C HIS A 30 7.68 6.53 3.19
N ASP A 31 8.66 7.28 3.68
CA ASP A 31 8.43 8.63 4.20
C ASP A 31 8.03 9.59 3.07
N LEU A 32 8.66 9.47 1.90
CA LEU A 32 8.30 10.24 0.70
C LEU A 32 6.87 9.95 0.22
N LEU A 33 6.43 8.69 0.30
CA LEU A 33 5.06 8.30 -0.05
C LEU A 33 4.05 8.77 1.00
N ARG A 34 4.34 8.56 2.29
CA ARG A 34 3.47 8.95 3.41
C ARG A 34 3.25 10.46 3.53
N ALA A 35 4.11 11.27 2.94
CA ALA A 35 3.89 12.72 2.85
C ALA A 35 2.62 13.11 2.07
N HIS A 36 2.12 12.22 1.19
CA HIS A 36 0.99 12.53 0.29
C HIS A 36 -0.05 11.41 0.14
N PHE A 37 0.28 10.20 0.59
CA PHE A 37 -0.58 9.02 0.49
C PHE A 37 -0.73 8.32 1.84
N ASN A 38 -1.83 7.62 2.01
CA ASN A 38 -2.09 6.78 3.16
C ASN A 38 -1.67 5.35 2.86
N ASP A 39 -0.92 4.74 3.77
CA ASP A 39 -0.65 3.31 3.73
C ASP A 39 -1.87 2.53 4.22
N SER A 40 -2.54 1.80 3.33
CA SER A 40 -3.79 1.10 3.65
C SER A 40 -3.65 0.06 4.77
N PHE A 41 -2.49 -0.59 4.95
CA PHE A 41 -2.30 -1.54 6.06
C PHE A 41 -2.09 -0.79 7.37
N SER A 42 -1.38 0.34 7.36
CA SER A 42 -1.26 1.17 8.56
C SER A 42 -2.62 1.77 8.97
N GLU A 43 -3.49 2.08 8.00
CA GLU A 43 -4.81 2.67 8.25
C GLU A 43 -5.86 1.65 8.74
N ALA A 44 -5.91 0.45 8.14
CA ALA A 44 -6.97 -0.54 8.40
C ALA A 44 -6.48 -2.00 8.45
N GLY A 45 -5.20 -2.21 8.74
CA GLY A 45 -4.55 -3.52 8.76
C GLY A 45 -4.97 -4.41 9.91
N THR A 46 -5.13 -5.71 9.63
CA THR A 46 -5.27 -6.75 10.65
C THR A 46 -4.31 -7.90 10.36
N GLY A 47 -3.79 -8.52 11.42
CA GLY A 47 -2.79 -9.58 11.30
C GLY A 47 -1.41 -9.08 10.90
N TRP A 48 -0.69 -9.86 10.10
CA TRP A 48 0.71 -9.60 9.77
C TRP A 48 0.82 -8.88 8.42
N ALA A 49 1.43 -7.70 8.43
CA ALA A 49 1.61 -6.85 7.25
C ALA A 49 2.65 -7.41 6.27
N ASN A 50 3.57 -8.24 6.78
CA ASN A 50 4.70 -8.73 6.02
C ASN A 50 4.24 -9.65 4.89
N THR A 51 4.86 -9.47 3.73
CA THR A 51 4.45 -10.12 2.49
C THR A 51 5.49 -11.08 1.97
N TRP A 52 6.77 -10.91 2.31
CA TRP A 52 7.84 -11.80 1.87
C TRP A 52 8.70 -12.32 3.05
N HIS A 53 9.08 -13.60 3.11
CA HIS A 53 8.72 -14.69 2.23
C HIS A 53 7.38 -15.32 2.66
N ARG A 54 6.54 -15.79 1.72
CA ARG A 54 5.16 -16.25 1.94
C ARG A 54 4.93 -17.07 3.21
N ARG A 55 5.80 -18.06 3.47
CA ARG A 55 5.66 -19.00 4.61
C ARG A 55 6.15 -18.41 5.93
N ILE A 56 7.17 -17.56 5.89
CA ILE A 56 7.80 -16.91 7.03
C ILE A 56 7.95 -15.43 6.63
N PRO A 57 6.91 -14.62 6.80
CA PRO A 57 6.85 -13.28 6.23
C PRO A 57 7.70 -12.32 7.09
N LEU A 58 8.97 -12.16 6.74
CA LEU A 58 9.96 -11.38 7.49
C LEU A 58 10.01 -9.92 7.04
N HIS A 59 9.67 -9.63 5.79
CA HIS A 59 9.74 -8.33 5.18
C HIS A 59 8.38 -7.89 4.65
N ARG A 60 8.11 -6.61 4.85
CA ARG A 60 6.98 -5.91 4.29
C ARG A 60 7.51 -5.06 3.13
N ILE A 61 7.32 -5.54 1.92
CA ILE A 61 7.82 -4.92 0.68
C ILE A 61 6.71 -4.65 -0.33
N ASP A 62 5.54 -5.28 -0.17
CA ASP A 62 4.36 -4.99 -0.96
C ASP A 62 3.46 -4.00 -0.22
N TYR A 63 3.10 -2.91 -0.87
CA TYR A 63 2.27 -1.85 -0.29
C TYR A 63 1.13 -1.48 -1.21
N ILE A 64 0.03 -1.00 -0.60
CA ILE A 64 -1.04 -0.30 -1.28
C ILE A 64 -1.18 1.05 -0.58
N TYR A 65 -0.74 2.10 -1.27
CA TYR A 65 -0.87 3.49 -0.90
C TYR A 65 -2.06 4.14 -1.62
N THR A 66 -2.81 4.99 -0.93
CA THR A 66 -3.97 5.67 -1.52
C THR A 66 -3.95 7.17 -1.27
N SER A 67 -4.53 7.94 -2.20
CA SER A 67 -4.77 9.36 -1.93
C SER A 67 -5.81 9.52 -0.82
N PRO A 68 -5.87 10.68 -0.13
CA PRO A 68 -6.83 10.91 0.96
C PRO A 68 -8.31 10.74 0.58
N LEU A 69 -8.64 10.69 -0.72
CA LEU A 69 -9.99 10.45 -1.23
C LEU A 69 -10.42 8.97 -1.13
N LEU A 70 -9.49 8.05 -0.86
CA LEU A 70 -9.78 6.62 -0.66
C LEU A 70 -9.38 6.22 0.75
N LYS A 71 -10.39 6.00 1.60
CA LYS A 71 -10.20 5.57 2.98
C LYS A 71 -10.23 4.04 3.06
N ALA A 72 -9.15 3.43 3.51
CA ALA A 72 -9.12 2.00 3.78
C ALA A 72 -10.07 1.66 4.94
N VAL A 73 -10.85 0.60 4.78
CA VAL A 73 -11.74 0.07 5.82
C VAL A 73 -11.37 -1.35 6.25
N ARG A 74 -10.57 -2.03 5.44
CA ARG A 74 -9.99 -3.34 5.76
C ARG A 74 -8.73 -3.54 4.94
N SER A 75 -7.67 -4.02 5.57
CA SER A 75 -6.44 -4.46 4.90
C SER A 75 -5.90 -5.72 5.57
N HIS A 76 -5.50 -6.71 4.77
CA HIS A 76 -4.95 -7.97 5.29
C HIS A 76 -4.08 -8.67 4.24
N THR A 77 -3.20 -9.55 4.68
CA THR A 77 -2.39 -10.38 3.79
C THR A 77 -3.01 -11.76 3.60
N VAL A 78 -2.95 -12.28 2.38
CA VAL A 78 -3.47 -13.60 2.00
C VAL A 78 -2.36 -14.42 1.36
N VAL A 79 -2.25 -15.69 1.77
CA VAL A 79 -1.29 -16.62 1.17
C VAL A 79 -1.82 -17.11 -0.17
N VAL A 80 -1.09 -16.85 -1.25
CA VAL A 80 -1.40 -17.35 -2.59
C VAL A 80 -0.39 -18.44 -2.95
N PRO A 81 -0.80 -19.69 -3.24
CA PRO A 81 0.14 -20.79 -3.48
C PRO A 81 1.11 -20.59 -4.65
N ALA A 82 0.70 -19.81 -5.66
CA ALA A 82 1.46 -19.56 -6.88
C ALA A 82 2.51 -18.44 -6.77
N SER A 83 2.68 -17.85 -5.57
CA SER A 83 3.65 -16.78 -5.33
C SER A 83 4.49 -17.06 -4.08
N ASP A 84 5.72 -16.58 -4.09
CA ASP A 84 6.61 -16.48 -2.93
C ASP A 84 6.31 -15.25 -2.06
N HIS A 85 5.40 -14.37 -2.49
CA HIS A 85 4.81 -13.29 -1.70
C HIS A 85 3.43 -13.70 -1.15
N ARG A 86 3.00 -13.00 -0.09
CA ARG A 86 1.59 -12.90 0.30
C ARG A 86 0.97 -11.72 -0.44
N MET A 87 -0.24 -11.90 -0.93
CA MET A 87 -1.01 -10.82 -1.55
C MET A 87 -1.53 -9.88 -0.46
N LEU A 88 -1.30 -8.58 -0.63
CA LEU A 88 -1.95 -7.54 0.19
C LEU A 88 -3.31 -7.21 -0.44
N VAL A 89 -4.39 -7.34 0.34
CA VAL A 89 -5.76 -7.05 -0.08
C VAL A 89 -6.32 -5.94 0.79
N SER A 90 -6.87 -4.90 0.16
CA SER A 90 -7.46 -3.75 0.84
C SER A 90 -8.80 -3.35 0.23
N ASP A 91 -9.78 -3.04 1.09
CA ASP A 91 -11.08 -2.49 0.71
C ASP A 91 -11.13 -1.00 1.06
N PHE A 92 -11.76 -0.21 0.18
CA PHE A 92 -11.80 1.25 0.30
C PHE A 92 -13.21 1.81 0.20
N LEU A 93 -13.45 2.90 0.93
CA LEU A 93 -14.54 3.83 0.67
C LEU A 93 -14.00 5.01 -0.14
N LEU A 94 -14.70 5.33 -1.22
CA LEU A 94 -14.51 6.59 -1.93
C LEU A 94 -15.18 7.71 -1.14
N LEU A 95 -14.39 8.66 -0.66
CA LEU A 95 -14.88 9.83 0.02
C LEU A 95 -15.39 10.87 -1.00
N PRO A 96 -16.39 11.69 -0.62
CA PRO A 96 -16.94 12.74 -1.48
C PRO A 96 -15.92 13.82 -1.84
#